data_AF-A0A352IXK4-F1
#
_entry.id   AF-A0A352IXK4-F1
#
_cell.length_a   1.000
_cell.length_b   1.000
_cell.length_c   1.000
_cell.angle_alpha   90.00
_cell.angle_beta   90.00
_cell.angle_gamma   90.00
#
_symmetry.space_group_name_H-M   'P 1'
#
loop_
_entity.id
_entity.type
_entity.pdbx_description
1 polymer ?
#
loop_
_entity_poly.entity_id
_entity_poly.type
_entity_poly.pdbx_seq_one_letter_code
_entity_poly.pdbx_strand_id
1 'polypeptide(L)'
;MAARTLDIDSAWELVLSAVNRSNVTLPLPGTDKEAVKLNGHGAWHLMQPATGEAKDLLSVFLPLCRPVPDNGSPKVIGQLGQSLDGRIATVTGRSRFINGDDGITHLHRIRAVSDAVVVGAGTATTDNPRLTVRRTSGRNPVRVV
;
A
#
# COMPACT_ATOMS: atom_id res chain seq x y z
N MET A 1 29.60 13.55 -7.59
CA MET A 1 28.12 13.64 -7.51
C MET A 1 27.69 12.94 -6.23
N ALA A 2 26.97 13.64 -5.34
CA ALA A 2 26.49 13.05 -4.09
C ALA A 2 25.52 11.89 -4.40
N ALA A 3 25.65 10.77 -3.66
CA ALA A 3 24.70 9.68 -3.76
C ALA A 3 23.33 10.20 -3.27
N ARG A 4 22.34 10.22 -4.16
CA ARG A 4 20.96 10.60 -3.82
C ARG A 4 20.40 9.52 -2.90
N THR A 5 20.13 9.88 -1.65
CA THR A 5 19.40 9.02 -0.72
C THR A 5 17.96 8.88 -1.19
N LEU A 6 17.44 7.66 -1.17
CA LEU A 6 16.07 7.32 -1.52
C LEU A 6 15.12 7.84 -0.44
N ASP A 7 14.24 8.77 -0.85
CA ASP A 7 13.21 9.40 -0.02
C ASP A 7 11.89 8.62 -0.06
N ILE A 8 10.91 9.06 0.73
CA ILE A 8 9.61 8.37 0.88
C ILE A 8 8.80 8.32 -0.42
N ASP A 9 8.90 9.35 -1.26
CA ASP A 9 8.15 9.41 -2.52
C ASP A 9 8.76 8.46 -3.56
N SER A 10 10.09 8.45 -3.66
CA SER A 10 10.82 7.49 -4.50
C SER A 10 10.60 6.05 -4.04
N ALA A 11 10.53 5.82 -2.71
CA ALA A 11 10.17 4.52 -2.15
C ALA A 11 8.76 4.09 -2.57
N TRP A 12 7.81 5.01 -2.57
CA TRP A 12 6.45 4.73 -2.96
C TRP A 12 6.32 4.37 -4.45
N GLU A 13 7.03 5.09 -5.34
CA GLU A 13 7.08 4.74 -6.77
C GLU A 13 7.70 3.34 -7.02
N LEU A 14 8.70 2.95 -6.23
CA LEU A 14 9.27 1.61 -6.26
C LEU A 14 8.26 0.56 -5.82
N VAL A 15 7.48 0.82 -4.77
CA VAL A 15 6.39 -0.07 -4.34
C VAL A 15 5.37 -0.27 -5.45
N LEU A 16 4.91 0.80 -6.09
CA LEU A 16 3.97 0.70 -7.21
C LEU A 16 4.56 -0.11 -8.38
N SER A 17 5.86 0.07 -8.66
CA SER A 17 6.58 -0.68 -9.69
C SER A 17 6.80 -2.16 -9.33
N ALA A 18 6.72 -2.51 -8.04
CA ALA A 18 6.88 -3.87 -7.53
C ALA A 18 5.60 -4.69 -7.59
N VAL A 19 4.42 -4.06 -7.72
CA VAL A 19 3.11 -4.75 -7.71
C VAL A 19 3.09 -5.84 -8.79
N ASN A 20 2.76 -7.06 -8.35
CA ASN A 20 2.72 -8.26 -9.19
C ASN A 20 4.05 -8.55 -9.93
N ARG A 21 5.19 -8.23 -9.31
CA ARG A 21 6.53 -8.59 -9.80
C ARG A 21 7.33 -9.40 -8.79
N SER A 22 8.17 -10.29 -9.29
CA SER A 22 9.14 -11.07 -8.51
C SER A 22 10.38 -11.34 -9.36
N ASN A 23 11.50 -11.70 -8.71
CA ASN A 23 12.77 -11.97 -9.40
C ASN A 23 13.21 -10.82 -10.34
N VAL A 24 13.08 -9.57 -9.88
CA VAL A 24 13.37 -8.37 -10.67
C VAL A 24 14.19 -7.37 -9.87
N THR A 25 15.08 -6.65 -10.55
CA THR A 25 15.73 -5.46 -9.99
C THR A 25 15.01 -4.22 -10.51
N LEU A 26 14.50 -3.40 -9.59
CA LEU A 26 13.85 -2.13 -9.89
C LEU A 26 14.88 -1.01 -9.82
N PRO A 27 14.95 -0.15 -10.85
CA PRO A 27 15.84 1.00 -10.83
C PRO A 27 15.27 2.12 -9.94
N LEU A 28 16.16 2.99 -9.45
CA LEU A 28 15.78 4.21 -8.77
C LEU A 28 14.95 5.08 -9.72
N PRO A 29 13.78 5.58 -9.30
CA PRO A 29 12.90 6.33 -10.18
C PRO A 29 13.60 7.47 -10.92
N GLY A 30 13.40 7.52 -12.24
CA GLY A 30 14.01 8.51 -13.12
C GLY A 30 15.49 8.27 -13.47
N THR A 31 16.07 7.11 -13.13
CA THR A 31 17.46 6.76 -13.46
C THR A 31 17.58 5.27 -13.83
N ASP A 32 18.74 4.85 -14.35
CA ASP A 32 19.06 3.43 -14.60
C ASP A 32 19.79 2.75 -13.43
N LYS A 33 19.98 3.45 -12.31
CA LYS A 33 20.70 2.89 -11.15
C LYS A 33 19.82 1.89 -10.42
N GLU A 34 20.33 0.69 -10.13
CA GLU A 34 19.60 -0.30 -9.35
C GLU A 34 19.26 0.20 -7.94
N ALA A 35 17.99 0.09 -7.53
CA ALA A 35 17.51 0.55 -6.23
C ALA A 35 17.06 -0.59 -5.31
N VAL A 36 16.19 -1.47 -5.80
CA VAL A 36 15.59 -2.54 -5.01
C VAL A 36 15.60 -3.83 -5.80
N LYS A 37 16.20 -4.88 -5.25
CA LYS A 37 16.16 -6.22 -5.81
C LYS A 37 15.10 -7.05 -5.11
N LEU A 38 14.13 -7.56 -5.86
CA LEU A 38 13.06 -8.44 -5.39
C LEU A 38 13.38 -9.89 -5.79
N ASN A 39 13.32 -10.81 -4.84
CA ASN A 39 13.46 -12.24 -5.14
C ASN A 39 12.10 -12.95 -5.22
N GLY A 40 12.11 -14.22 -5.64
CA GLY A 40 10.92 -15.04 -5.83
C GLY A 40 10.23 -15.46 -4.52
N HIS A 41 10.94 -15.39 -3.40
CA HIS A 41 10.45 -15.86 -2.10
C HIS A 41 9.89 -14.74 -1.22
N GLY A 42 9.89 -13.49 -1.69
CA GLY A 42 9.36 -12.33 -0.97
C GLY A 42 10.41 -11.57 -0.14
N ALA A 43 11.68 -11.97 -0.20
CA ALA A 43 12.77 -11.16 0.33
C ALA A 43 13.19 -10.08 -0.69
N TRP A 44 13.64 -8.96 -0.17
CA TRP A 44 14.07 -7.82 -0.96
C TRP A 44 15.36 -7.25 -0.38
N HIS A 45 16.19 -6.65 -1.23
CA HIS A 45 17.44 -6.03 -0.85
C HIS A 45 17.52 -4.61 -1.42
N LEU A 46 17.93 -3.68 -0.57
CA LEU A 46 18.13 -2.29 -0.93
C LEU A 46 19.57 -2.10 -1.43
N MET A 47 19.72 -1.49 -2.60
CA MET A 47 21.01 -1.26 -3.26
C MET A 47 21.51 0.18 -3.13
N GLN A 48 20.66 1.08 -2.61
CA GLN A 48 20.97 2.50 -2.42
C GLN A 48 20.74 2.91 -0.96
N PRO A 49 21.42 3.95 -0.44
CA PRO A 49 21.04 4.54 0.83
C PRO A 49 19.58 5.02 0.79
N ALA A 50 18.82 4.80 1.86
CA ALA A 50 17.45 5.29 2.01
C ALA A 50 17.26 5.91 3.39
N THR A 51 16.33 6.86 3.49
CA THR A 51 15.89 7.42 4.77
C THR A 51 15.21 6.33 5.63
N GLY A 52 15.07 6.58 6.94
CA GLY A 52 14.36 5.66 7.84
C GLY A 52 12.93 5.40 7.38
N GLU A 53 12.18 6.48 7.11
CA GLU A 53 10.80 6.43 6.64
C GLU A 53 10.64 5.65 5.32
N ALA A 54 11.58 5.82 4.40
CA ALA A 54 11.58 5.06 3.14
C ALA A 54 11.80 3.57 3.38
N LYS A 55 12.71 3.18 4.28
CA LYS A 55 12.94 1.78 4.65
C LYS A 55 11.71 1.18 5.31
N ASP A 56 11.08 1.91 6.22
CA ASP A 56 9.86 1.48 6.91
C ASP A 56 8.74 1.24 5.90
N LEU A 57 8.53 2.18 4.97
CA LEU A 57 7.55 2.05 3.89
C LEU A 57 7.81 0.81 3.03
N LEU A 58 9.05 0.61 2.58
CA LEU A 58 9.42 -0.55 1.76
C LEU A 58 9.19 -1.86 2.52
N SER A 59 9.54 -1.91 3.80
CA SER A 59 9.37 -3.10 4.64
C SER A 59 7.91 -3.52 4.79
N VAL A 60 6.99 -2.55 4.86
CA VAL A 60 5.56 -2.78 5.01
C VAL A 60 4.91 -3.22 3.70
N PHE A 61 5.24 -2.55 2.59
CA PHE A 61 4.48 -2.72 1.34
C PHE A 61 5.08 -3.72 0.33
N LEU A 62 6.41 -3.90 0.28
CA LEU A 62 7.00 -4.83 -0.69
C LEU A 62 6.53 -6.29 -0.52
N PRO A 63 6.33 -6.83 0.71
CA PRO A 63 5.76 -8.18 0.87
C PRO A 63 4.35 -8.32 0.27
N LEU A 64 3.56 -7.25 0.29
CA LEU A 64 2.20 -7.22 -0.27
C LEU A 64 2.22 -7.28 -1.79
N CYS A 65 3.26 -6.77 -2.44
CA CYS A 65 3.37 -6.66 -3.90
C CYS A 65 3.68 -7.99 -4.62
N ARG A 66 4.07 -9.05 -3.90
CA ARG A 66 4.42 -10.34 -4.53
C ARG A 66 3.27 -10.91 -5.38
N PRO A 67 3.53 -11.47 -6.57
CA PRO A 67 2.54 -12.24 -7.31
C PRO A 67 1.93 -13.36 -6.46
N VAL A 68 0.64 -13.62 -6.67
CA VAL A 68 -0.02 -14.84 -6.21
C VAL A 68 0.26 -15.93 -7.26
N PRO A 69 0.78 -17.11 -6.88
CA PRO A 69 0.96 -18.23 -7.81
C PRO A 69 -0.38 -18.67 -8.42
N ASP A 70 -0.36 -19.31 -9.59
CA ASP A 70 -1.58 -19.74 -10.31
C ASP A 70 -2.51 -20.64 -9.47
N ASN A 71 -1.94 -21.41 -8.54
CA ASN A 71 -2.66 -22.28 -7.60
C ASN A 71 -2.65 -21.76 -6.15
N GLY A 72 -2.24 -20.51 -5.95
CA GLY A 72 -2.13 -19.88 -4.64
C GLY A 72 -3.46 -19.26 -4.18
N SER A 73 -3.63 -19.17 -2.87
CA SER A 73 -4.74 -18.41 -2.29
C SER A 73 -4.53 -16.90 -2.49
N PRO A 74 -5.60 -16.12 -2.74
CA PRO A 74 -5.51 -14.67 -2.80
C PRO A 74 -5.00 -14.11 -1.47
N LYS A 75 -4.24 -13.02 -1.55
CA LYS A 75 -3.86 -12.27 -0.35
C LYS A 75 -5.02 -11.39 0.09
N VAL A 76 -5.35 -11.44 1.37
CA VAL A 76 -6.43 -10.63 1.94
C VAL A 76 -5.83 -9.72 3.02
N ILE A 77 -6.13 -8.42 2.91
CA ILE A 77 -5.70 -7.40 3.86
C ILE A 77 -6.96 -6.88 4.58
N GLY A 78 -7.02 -7.05 5.89
CA GLY A 78 -8.04 -6.44 6.73
C GLY A 78 -7.60 -5.05 7.18
N GLN A 79 -8.25 -4.00 6.66
CA GLN A 79 -7.98 -2.61 7.07
C GLN A 79 -9.18 -2.08 7.86
N LEU A 80 -8.93 -1.62 9.09
CA LEU A 80 -9.96 -1.07 9.98
C LEU A 80 -9.52 0.28 10.56
N GLY A 81 -10.47 1.20 10.70
CA GLY A 81 -10.29 2.41 11.52
C GLY A 81 -11.06 2.21 12.81
N GLN A 82 -10.37 2.24 13.95
CA GLN A 82 -10.99 2.09 15.26
C GLN A 82 -10.47 3.11 16.26
N SER A 83 -11.31 3.46 17.23
CA SER A 83 -10.90 4.11 18.46
C SER A 83 -10.09 3.18 19.36
N LEU A 84 -9.45 3.73 20.40
CA LEU A 84 -8.66 2.96 21.35
C LEU A 84 -9.47 1.90 22.11
N ASP A 85 -10.77 2.16 22.33
CA ASP A 85 -11.72 1.22 22.94
C ASP A 85 -12.36 0.24 21.94
N GLY A 86 -11.83 0.17 20.71
CA GLY A 86 -12.19 -0.85 19.72
C GLY A 86 -13.48 -0.57 18.95
N ARG A 87 -13.90 0.70 18.84
CA ARG A 87 -15.13 1.09 18.14
C ARG A 87 -14.83 1.63 16.74
N ILE A 88 -15.61 1.18 15.76
CA ILE A 88 -15.52 1.61 14.35
C ILE A 88 -16.54 2.69 13.97
N ALA A 89 -17.48 2.99 14.88
CA ALA A 89 -18.49 4.03 14.74
C ALA A 89 -19.04 4.41 16.13
N THR A 90 -19.63 5.60 16.24
CA THR A 90 -20.43 5.96 17.41
C THR A 90 -21.70 5.11 17.50
N VAL A 91 -22.37 5.14 18.65
CA VAL A 91 -23.69 4.49 18.85
C VAL A 91 -24.77 4.98 17.87
N THR A 92 -24.58 6.18 17.29
CA THR A 92 -25.43 6.77 16.27
C THR A 92 -24.98 6.47 14.84
N GLY A 93 -24.01 5.57 14.64
CA GLY A 93 -23.53 5.15 13.33
C GLY A 93 -22.54 6.11 12.64
N ARG A 94 -22.00 7.12 13.35
CA ARG A 94 -21.02 8.04 12.76
C ARG A 94 -19.62 7.41 12.79
N SER A 95 -19.05 7.18 11.61
CA SER A 95 -17.77 6.48 11.39
C SER A 95 -16.65 7.39 10.85
N ARG A 96 -16.93 8.69 10.65
CA ARG A 96 -15.97 9.63 10.04
C ARG A 96 -14.97 10.15 11.07
N PHE A 97 -13.74 10.38 10.61
CA PHE A 97 -12.64 11.02 11.37
C PHE A 97 -12.12 10.22 12.59
N ILE A 98 -12.32 8.90 12.61
CA ILE A 98 -11.69 8.03 13.61
C ILE A 98 -10.17 7.95 13.38
N ASN A 99 -9.75 7.88 12.11
CA ASN A 99 -8.35 7.89 11.72
C ASN A 99 -7.84 9.32 11.45
N GLY A 100 -6.59 9.58 11.82
CA GLY A 100 -5.85 10.77 11.40
C GLY A 100 -5.35 10.69 9.95
N ASP A 101 -4.74 11.78 9.48
CA ASP A 101 -4.30 11.92 8.08
C ASP A 101 -3.28 10.86 7.64
N ASP A 102 -2.36 10.46 8.51
CA ASP A 102 -1.38 9.39 8.21
C ASP A 102 -2.06 8.04 7.99
N GLY A 103 -3.04 7.70 8.82
CA GLY A 103 -3.83 6.48 8.69
C GLY A 103 -4.68 6.48 7.41
N ILE A 104 -5.22 7.63 7.03
CA ILE A 104 -5.96 7.80 5.78
C ILE A 104 -5.00 7.64 4.58
N THR A 105 -3.80 8.20 4.64
CA THR A 105 -2.78 8.06 3.60
C THR A 105 -2.33 6.59 3.46
N HIS A 106 -2.11 5.90 4.58
CA HIS A 106 -1.81 4.47 4.61
C HIS A 106 -2.91 3.62 3.98
N LEU A 107 -4.18 3.88 4.30
CA LEU A 107 -5.33 3.24 3.64
C LEU A 107 -5.31 3.45 2.12
N HIS A 108 -4.99 4.66 1.65
CA HIS A 108 -4.88 4.93 0.23
C HIS A 108 -3.72 4.19 -0.44
N ARG A 109 -2.59 4.00 0.27
CA ARG A 109 -1.48 3.16 -0.20
C ARG A 109 -1.89 1.68 -0.30
N ILE A 110 -2.58 1.13 0.71
CA ILE A 110 -3.14 -0.24 0.63
C ILE A 110 -4.03 -0.39 -0.60
N ARG A 111 -4.94 0.57 -0.84
CA ARG A 111 -5.81 0.55 -2.02
C ARG A 111 -5.03 0.56 -3.35
N ALA A 112 -3.94 1.31 -3.42
CA ALA A 112 -3.13 1.45 -4.63
C ALA A 112 -2.37 0.17 -5.01
N VAL A 113 -2.01 -0.66 -4.02
CA VAL A 113 -1.36 -1.96 -4.23
C VAL A 113 -2.34 -3.13 -4.26
N SER A 114 -3.64 -2.86 -4.12
CA SER A 114 -4.68 -3.90 -4.13
C SER A 114 -5.37 -3.97 -5.49
N ASP A 115 -5.71 -5.18 -5.94
CA ASP A 115 -6.51 -5.37 -7.15
C ASP A 115 -7.98 -4.96 -6.93
N ALA A 116 -8.51 -5.21 -5.73
CA ALA A 116 -9.89 -4.94 -5.36
C ALA A 116 -10.02 -4.43 -3.91
N VAL A 117 -11.10 -3.68 -3.65
CA VAL A 117 -11.55 -3.29 -2.31
C VAL A 117 -12.97 -3.82 -2.13
N VAL A 118 -13.14 -4.60 -1.06
CA VAL A 118 -14.41 -5.20 -0.68
C VAL A 118 -14.99 -4.45 0.51
N VAL A 119 -16.27 -4.12 0.45
CA VAL A 119 -17.05 -3.60 1.60
C VAL A 119 -18.39 -4.31 1.65
N GLY A 120 -19.04 -4.36 2.82
CA GLY A 120 -20.40 -4.88 2.90
C GLY A 120 -21.45 -3.88 2.40
N ALA A 121 -22.63 -4.38 2.00
CA ALA A 121 -23.77 -3.56 1.57
C ALA A 121 -24.18 -2.47 2.58
N GLY A 122 -24.07 -2.76 3.89
CA GLY A 122 -24.33 -1.77 4.94
C GLY A 122 -23.40 -0.56 4.87
N THR A 123 -22.10 -0.79 4.66
CA THR A 123 -21.10 0.28 4.45
C THR A 123 -21.37 1.03 3.16
N ALA A 124 -21.67 0.32 2.07
CA ALA A 124 -21.97 0.94 0.78
C ALA A 124 -23.15 1.91 0.88
N THR A 125 -24.21 1.50 1.57
CA THR A 125 -25.45 2.29 1.73
C THR A 125 -25.27 3.43 2.75
N THR A 126 -24.63 3.16 3.88
CA THR A 126 -24.53 4.13 4.99
C THR A 126 -23.48 5.20 4.75
N ASP A 127 -22.30 4.79 4.27
CA ASP A 127 -21.15 5.69 4.15
C ASP A 127 -21.00 6.30 2.75
N ASN A 128 -21.65 5.71 1.74
CA ASN A 128 -21.51 6.06 0.31
C ASN A 128 -20.04 6.29 -0.10
N PRO A 129 -19.14 5.30 0.12
CA PRO A 129 -17.71 5.52 -0.05
C PRO A 129 -17.31 5.52 -1.53
N ARG A 130 -16.34 6.38 -1.88
CA ARG A 130 -15.74 6.39 -3.22
C ARG A 130 -14.87 5.15 -3.49
N LEU A 131 -14.23 4.61 -2.47
CA LEU A 131 -13.29 3.47 -2.52
C LEU A 131 -12.12 3.63 -3.53
N THR A 132 -11.70 4.87 -3.80
CA THR A 132 -10.60 5.21 -4.71
C THR A 132 -9.30 5.56 -3.99
N VAL A 133 -8.20 5.67 -4.75
CA VAL A 133 -6.91 6.23 -4.34
C VAL A 133 -6.91 7.75 -4.58
N ARG A 134 -6.61 8.56 -3.55
CA ARG A 134 -6.71 10.04 -3.61
C ARG A 134 -5.65 10.79 -2.81
N ARG A 135 -4.91 10.11 -1.93
CA ARG A 135 -3.88 10.71 -1.06
C ARG A 135 -2.47 10.26 -1.43
N THR A 136 -2.33 9.52 -2.52
CA THR A 136 -1.06 8.99 -3.01
C THR A 136 -1.21 8.63 -4.49
N SER A 137 -0.11 8.34 -5.18
CA SER A 137 -0.13 7.86 -6.57
C SER A 137 -0.50 6.37 -6.61
N GLY A 138 -1.02 5.92 -7.76
CA GLY A 138 -1.38 4.52 -7.99
C GLY A 138 -2.74 4.34 -8.65
N ARG A 139 -3.04 3.11 -9.07
CA ARG A 139 -4.30 2.76 -9.73
C ARG A 139 -5.45 2.68 -8.73
N ASN A 140 -6.66 2.98 -9.18
CA ASN A 140 -7.85 2.67 -8.41
C ASN A 140 -8.12 1.16 -8.43
N PRO A 141 -8.43 0.55 -7.28
CA PRO A 141 -8.83 -0.85 -7.23
C PRO A 141 -10.25 -1.05 -7.77
N VAL A 142 -10.57 -2.29 -8.16
CA VAL A 142 -11.95 -2.71 -8.43
C VAL A 142 -12.78 -2.59 -7.14
N ARG A 143 -14.03 -2.14 -7.25
CA ARG A 143 -14.95 -2.04 -6.10
C ARG A 143 -15.85 -3.26 -6.07
N VAL A 144 -15.92 -3.92 -4.93
CA VAL A 144 -16.76 -5.11 -4.70
C VAL A 144 -17.66 -4.84 -3.49
N VAL A 145 -18.95 -5.13 -3.62
CA VAL A 145 -19.99 -4.95 -2.60
C VAL A 145 -20.75 -6.26 -2.43
#